data_AF-A0A1V6E3H9-F1
#
_entry.id   AF-A0A1V6E3H9-F1
#
_cell.length_a   1.000
_cell.length_b   1.000
_cell.length_c   1.000
_cell.angle_alpha   90.00
_cell.angle_beta   90.00
_cell.angle_gamma   90.00
#
_symmetry.space_group_name_H-M   'P 1'
#
loop_
_entity.id
_entity.type
_entity.pdbx_description
1 polymer ?
#
loop_
_entity_poly.entity_id
_entity_poly.type
_entity_poly.pdbx_seq_one_letter_code
_entity_poly.pdbx_strand_id
1 'polypeptide(L)'
;MAGAFTPIDGREHLEYNVVMDIPAARTLVGQWPVDIVYSGFEIGINVPYPAVSIDRDYAYVNHHPLQEAYQLYMPTPHERPTWDLTSVLYGVRPDHGYFDLSPAGRTSVDEKGHTTFQEAPDGKHRYLKMNEVQAARVREALAQLASQPPNHLARQ
;
A
#
# COMPACT_ATOMS: atom_id res chain seq x y z
N MET A 1 -6.31 1.08 0.51
CA MET A 1 -5.55 1.32 -0.72
C MET A 1 -6.48 1.91 -1.75
N ALA A 2 -6.25 3.15 -2.20
CA ALA A 2 -7.02 3.75 -3.29
C ALA A 2 -6.37 5.04 -3.80
N GLY A 3 -6.59 5.35 -5.07
CA GLY A 3 -6.27 6.64 -5.69
C GLY A 3 -4.78 6.82 -6.03
N ALA A 4 -4.45 7.94 -6.66
CA ALA A 4 -3.09 8.39 -6.92
C ALA A 4 -3.02 9.90 -6.67
N PHE A 5 -2.11 10.34 -5.81
CA PHE A 5 -2.04 11.75 -5.38
C PHE A 5 -0.82 12.49 -5.93
N THR A 6 -0.02 11.79 -6.73
CA THR A 6 1.08 12.34 -7.52
C THR A 6 1.03 11.77 -8.94
N PRO A 7 1.58 12.47 -9.95
CA PRO A 7 1.71 11.91 -11.28
C PRO A 7 2.53 10.61 -11.26
N ILE A 8 2.09 9.61 -12.02
CA ILE A 8 2.79 8.34 -12.23
C ILE A 8 3.43 8.40 -13.62
N ASP A 9 4.76 8.29 -13.69
CA ASP A 9 5.54 8.50 -14.93
C ASP A 9 5.19 9.82 -15.65
N GLY A 10 4.94 10.87 -14.86
CA GLY A 10 4.60 12.20 -15.36
C GLY A 10 3.17 12.34 -15.91
N ARG A 11 2.29 11.36 -15.65
CA ARG A 11 0.90 11.37 -16.13
C ARG A 11 -0.10 11.17 -15.00
N GLU A 12 -1.34 11.58 -15.26
CA GLU A 12 -2.48 11.22 -14.42
C GLU A 12 -2.63 9.70 -14.41
N HIS A 13 -3.04 9.17 -13.26
CA HIS A 13 -3.25 7.74 -13.06
C HIS A 13 -4.66 7.48 -12.53
N LEU A 14 -5.39 6.63 -13.25
CA LEU A 14 -6.71 6.16 -12.83
C LEU A 14 -6.51 4.85 -12.07
N GLU A 15 -6.49 4.93 -10.73
CA GLU A 15 -6.20 3.79 -9.87
C GLU A 15 -7.34 2.76 -9.91
N TYR A 16 -6.98 1.49 -9.99
CA TYR A 16 -7.89 0.37 -10.29
C TYR A 16 -9.07 0.29 -9.32
N ASN A 17 -8.85 0.31 -8.01
CA ASN A 17 -9.92 0.19 -7.02
C ASN A 17 -10.95 1.32 -7.13
N VAL A 18 -10.52 2.53 -7.53
CA VAL A 18 -11.42 3.67 -7.77
C VAL A 18 -12.22 3.50 -9.06
N VAL A 19 -11.57 3.14 -10.18
CA VAL A 19 -12.28 3.01 -11.48
C VAL A 19 -13.22 1.81 -11.53
N MET A 20 -12.95 0.76 -10.76
CA MET A 20 -13.79 -0.43 -10.74
C MET A 20 -15.20 -0.16 -10.19
N ASP A 21 -15.37 0.83 -9.31
CA ASP A 21 -16.68 1.28 -8.83
C ASP A 21 -16.66 2.77 -8.46
N ILE A 22 -16.75 3.62 -9.50
CA ILE A 22 -16.76 5.08 -9.36
C ILE A 22 -17.93 5.56 -8.48
N PRO A 23 -19.18 5.08 -8.65
CA PRO A 23 -20.29 5.47 -7.75
C PRO A 23 -20.01 5.16 -6.27
N ALA A 24 -19.48 3.98 -5.95
CA ALA A 24 -19.15 3.63 -4.58
C ALA A 24 -17.99 4.48 -4.05
N ALA A 25 -16.94 4.67 -4.84
CA ALA A 25 -15.80 5.53 -4.47
C ALA A 25 -16.26 6.95 -4.17
N ARG A 26 -17.08 7.56 -5.04
CA ARG A 26 -17.66 8.90 -4.82
C ARG A 26 -18.51 8.97 -3.57
N THR A 27 -19.34 7.95 -3.32
CA THR A 27 -20.19 7.87 -2.13
C THR A 27 -19.35 7.80 -0.86
N LEU A 28 -18.36 6.90 -0.82
CA LEU A 28 -17.46 6.75 0.32
C LEU A 28 -16.72 8.05 0.61
N VAL A 29 -16.09 8.64 -0.41
CA VAL A 29 -15.31 9.88 -0.25
C VAL A 29 -16.20 11.06 0.18
N GLY A 30 -17.45 11.12 -0.27
CA GLY A 30 -18.37 12.21 0.07
C GLY A 30 -19.10 12.05 1.41
N GLN A 31 -19.26 10.83 1.92
CA GLN A 31 -20.17 10.53 3.03
C GLN A 31 -19.51 9.86 4.24
N TRP A 32 -18.24 9.46 4.15
CA TRP A 32 -17.58 8.78 5.28
C TRP A 32 -17.54 9.70 6.51
N PRO A 33 -17.98 9.21 7.69
CA PRO A 33 -18.21 10.08 8.84
C PRO A 33 -16.92 10.50 9.56
N VAL A 34 -15.83 9.75 9.37
CA VAL A 34 -14.55 9.92 10.08
C VAL A 34 -13.40 10.18 9.12
N ASP A 35 -12.20 10.35 9.65
CA ASP A 35 -11.00 10.61 8.86
C ASP A 35 -10.70 9.47 7.89
N ILE A 36 -10.23 9.83 6.69
CA ILE A 36 -9.76 8.89 5.67
C ILE A 36 -8.26 9.11 5.46
N VAL A 37 -7.49 8.03 5.51
CA VAL A 37 -6.09 8.02 5.07
C VAL A 37 -5.96 7.13 3.85
N TYR A 38 -5.50 7.71 2.74
CA TYR A 38 -5.26 6.98 1.49
C TYR A 38 -3.81 6.49 1.43
N SER A 39 -3.63 5.17 1.23
CA SER A 39 -2.41 4.66 0.62
C SER A 39 -2.60 4.66 -0.88
N GLY A 40 -1.97 5.63 -1.55
CA GLY A 40 -2.06 5.82 -3.00
C GLY A 40 -1.22 4.84 -3.80
N PHE A 41 -1.48 4.79 -5.11
CA PHE A 41 -0.76 3.97 -6.07
C PHE A 41 0.76 4.19 -6.00
N GLU A 42 1.17 5.45 -5.89
CA GLU A 42 2.56 5.89 -5.77
C GLU A 42 3.29 5.28 -4.57
N ILE A 43 2.58 4.96 -3.49
CA ILE A 43 3.20 4.39 -2.28
C ILE A 43 3.54 2.93 -2.52
N GLY A 44 2.63 2.15 -3.09
CA GLY A 44 2.84 0.73 -3.34
C GLY A 44 3.91 0.45 -4.40
N ILE A 45 3.98 1.25 -5.48
CA ILE A 45 4.98 1.06 -6.54
C ILE A 45 6.41 1.38 -6.07
N ASN A 46 6.57 2.28 -5.10
CA ASN A 46 7.87 2.64 -4.54
C ASN A 46 8.37 1.63 -3.49
N VAL A 47 7.57 0.63 -3.14
CA VAL A 47 7.94 -0.45 -2.22
C VAL A 47 7.60 -1.81 -2.85
N PRO A 48 8.33 -2.25 -3.88
CA PRO A 48 8.17 -3.62 -4.35
C PRO A 48 8.55 -4.62 -3.26
N TYR A 49 7.86 -5.75 -3.16
CA TYR A 49 8.19 -6.81 -2.20
C TYR A 49 9.47 -7.53 -2.66
N PRO A 50 10.47 -7.76 -1.77
CA PRO A 50 11.74 -8.35 -2.18
C PRO A 50 11.60 -9.79 -2.66
N ALA A 51 11.98 -10.06 -3.91
CA ALA A 51 11.94 -11.42 -4.48
C ALA A 51 12.78 -12.41 -3.66
N VAL A 52 13.92 -11.94 -3.14
CA VAL A 52 14.80 -12.74 -2.27
C VAL A 52 14.10 -13.23 -1.00
N SER A 53 13.13 -12.48 -0.48
CA SER A 53 12.35 -12.90 0.69
C SER A 53 11.41 -14.06 0.34
N ILE A 54 10.77 -14.02 -0.84
CA ILE A 54 9.97 -15.15 -1.35
C ILE A 54 10.82 -16.42 -1.43
N ASP A 55 12.05 -16.32 -1.97
CA ASP A 55 12.91 -17.47 -2.15
C ASP A 55 13.47 -18.03 -0.83
N ARG A 56 13.77 -17.17 0.15
CA ARG A 56 14.52 -17.56 1.36
C ARG A 56 13.69 -17.60 2.63
N ASP A 57 12.87 -16.59 2.88
CA ASP A 57 12.30 -16.35 4.20
C ASP A 57 11.04 -17.19 4.46
N TYR A 58 10.45 -17.77 3.42
CA TYR A 58 9.31 -18.70 3.53
C TYR A 58 9.71 -20.18 3.58
N ALA A 59 11.01 -20.48 3.47
CA ALA A 59 11.54 -21.85 3.38
C ALA A 59 11.56 -22.62 4.73
N TYR A 60 10.87 -22.11 5.77
CA TYR A 60 10.77 -22.77 7.08
C TYR A 60 9.81 -23.98 7.09
N VAL A 61 9.10 -24.23 6.00
CA VAL A 61 8.37 -25.48 5.71
C VAL A 61 8.58 -25.86 4.25
N ASN A 62 8.49 -27.16 3.94
CA ASN A 62 8.70 -27.65 2.56
C ASN A 62 7.69 -27.10 1.54
N HIS A 63 6.45 -26.89 1.97
CA HIS A 63 5.34 -26.43 1.13
C HIS A 63 4.70 -25.21 1.78
N HIS A 64 5.23 -24.03 1.47
CA HIS A 64 4.68 -22.78 1.97
C HIS A 64 3.66 -22.20 0.97
N PRO A 65 2.36 -22.10 1.31
CA PRO A 65 1.31 -21.75 0.34
C PRO A 65 1.52 -20.38 -0.31
N LEU A 66 2.01 -19.38 0.43
CA LEU A 66 2.31 -18.06 -0.15
C LEU A 66 3.48 -18.10 -1.14
N GLN A 67 4.54 -18.86 -0.83
CA GLN A 67 5.70 -18.97 -1.69
C GLN A 67 5.33 -19.71 -2.97
N GLU A 68 4.65 -20.85 -2.86
CA GLU A 68 4.20 -21.64 -4.00
C GLU A 68 3.23 -20.87 -4.90
N ALA A 69 2.24 -20.19 -4.31
CA ALA A 69 1.28 -19.39 -5.08
C ALA A 69 1.98 -18.22 -5.80
N TYR A 70 2.95 -17.56 -5.16
CA TYR A 70 3.73 -16.50 -5.79
C TYR A 70 4.50 -17.04 -7.00
N GLN A 71 5.27 -18.11 -6.81
CA GLN A 71 6.08 -18.73 -7.87
C GLN A 71 5.25 -19.25 -9.04
N LEU A 72 4.06 -19.82 -8.77
CA LEU A 72 3.14 -20.32 -9.80
C LEU A 72 2.48 -19.21 -10.60
N TYR A 73 2.16 -18.08 -9.97
CA TYR A 73 1.58 -16.94 -10.67
C TYR A 73 2.60 -16.24 -11.57
N MET A 74 3.78 -15.92 -11.02
CA MET A 74 4.92 -15.40 -11.76
C MET A 74 6.19 -15.76 -10.98
N PRO A 75 7.19 -16.44 -11.55
CA PRO A 75 8.37 -16.83 -10.79
C PRO A 75 9.29 -15.64 -10.47
N THR A 76 10.10 -15.74 -9.41
CA THR A 76 11.20 -14.78 -9.12
C THR A 76 12.18 -14.70 -10.33
N PRO A 77 12.92 -13.60 -10.54
CA PRO A 77 13.24 -12.49 -9.64
C PRO A 77 12.30 -11.28 -9.72
N HIS A 78 11.10 -11.42 -10.29
CA HIS A 78 10.16 -10.31 -10.36
C HIS A 78 9.72 -9.84 -8.96
N GLU A 79 9.54 -8.54 -8.80
CA GLU A 79 9.06 -7.92 -7.55
C GLU A 79 7.74 -7.20 -7.80
N ARG A 80 6.76 -7.45 -6.94
CA ARG A 80 5.41 -6.89 -7.06
C ARG A 80 5.26 -5.68 -6.13
N PRO A 81 4.60 -4.60 -6.58
CA PRO A 81 4.23 -3.48 -5.72
C PRO A 81 3.38 -3.93 -4.51
N THR A 82 3.52 -3.23 -3.39
CA THR A 82 2.90 -3.60 -2.10
C THR A 82 1.72 -2.69 -1.71
N TRP A 83 0.87 -2.36 -2.68
CA TRP A 83 -0.23 -1.41 -2.51
C TRP A 83 -1.14 -1.68 -1.30
N ASP A 84 -1.61 -2.92 -1.12
CA ASP A 84 -2.48 -3.26 0.00
C ASP A 84 -1.71 -3.34 1.32
N LEU A 85 -0.50 -3.93 1.28
CA LEU A 85 0.33 -4.10 2.48
C LEU A 85 0.73 -2.76 3.11
N THR A 86 0.96 -1.72 2.31
CA THR A 86 1.25 -0.37 2.84
C THR A 86 0.05 0.23 3.58
N SER A 87 -1.19 -0.04 3.13
CA SER A 87 -2.41 0.34 3.86
C SER A 87 -2.50 -0.38 5.20
N VAL A 88 -2.22 -1.69 5.22
CA VAL A 88 -2.23 -2.50 6.45
C VAL A 88 -1.16 -2.04 7.43
N LEU A 89 0.07 -1.81 6.94
CA LEU A 89 1.18 -1.37 7.78
C LEU A 89 0.85 -0.04 8.46
N TYR A 90 0.31 0.93 7.73
CA TYR A 90 -0.12 2.20 8.33
C TYR A 90 -1.26 2.00 9.34
N GLY A 91 -2.28 1.20 8.99
CA GLY A 91 -3.43 0.96 9.86
C GLY A 91 -3.09 0.29 11.20
N VAL A 92 -2.05 -0.55 11.22
CA VAL A 92 -1.60 -1.27 12.43
C VAL A 92 -0.49 -0.54 13.17
N ARG A 93 0.37 0.20 12.47
CA ARG A 93 1.57 0.86 13.02
C ARG A 93 1.69 2.32 12.57
N PRO A 94 0.68 3.17 12.83
CA PRO A 94 0.64 4.53 12.30
C PRO A 94 1.78 5.40 12.83
N ASP A 95 2.17 5.23 14.10
CA ASP A 95 3.15 6.09 14.78
C ASP A 95 4.61 5.57 14.72
N HIS A 96 4.86 4.54 13.91
CA HIS A 96 6.20 3.93 13.80
C HIS A 96 7.12 4.67 12.81
N GLY A 97 6.68 5.79 12.25
CA GLY A 97 7.48 6.63 11.34
C GLY A 97 7.73 6.00 9.96
N TYR A 98 6.87 5.07 9.54
CA TYR A 98 6.93 4.45 8.21
C TYR A 98 6.47 5.38 7.10
N PHE A 99 5.52 6.27 7.41
CA PHE A 99 4.92 7.19 6.45
C PHE A 99 4.74 8.55 7.11
N ASP A 100 4.90 9.59 6.31
CA ASP A 100 4.40 10.91 6.67
C ASP A 100 2.95 11.05 6.15
N LEU A 101 2.23 12.05 6.64
CA LEU A 101 0.90 12.38 6.13
C LEU A 101 0.94 13.70 5.37
N SER A 102 0.12 13.80 4.34
CA SER A 102 -0.22 15.10 3.75
C SER A 102 -0.85 16.05 4.80
N PRO A 103 -0.87 17.37 4.52
CA PRO A 103 -1.80 18.27 5.18
C PRO A 103 -3.24 17.75 5.11
N ALA A 104 -4.11 18.28 5.98
CA ALA A 104 -5.52 17.97 5.93
C ALA A 104 -6.11 18.47 4.61
N GLY A 105 -7.07 17.73 4.06
CA GLY A 105 -7.74 18.13 2.84
C GLY A 105 -8.99 17.36 2.54
N ARG A 106 -9.46 17.55 1.31
CA ARG A 106 -10.63 16.91 0.75
C ARG A 106 -10.21 16.22 -0.54
N THR A 107 -10.65 14.98 -0.67
CA THR A 107 -10.47 14.17 -1.88
C THR A 107 -11.75 14.25 -2.68
N SER A 108 -11.65 14.27 -4.00
CA SER A 108 -12.78 14.06 -4.90
C SER A 108 -12.44 13.03 -5.96
N VAL A 109 -13.45 12.34 -6.46
CA VAL A 109 -13.34 11.35 -7.54
C VAL A 109 -14.21 11.83 -8.69
N ASP A 110 -13.63 12.03 -9.87
CA ASP A 110 -14.37 12.52 -11.03
C ASP A 110 -15.15 11.40 -11.76
N GLU A 111 -15.77 11.74 -12.90
CA GLU A 111 -16.56 10.79 -13.70
C GLU A 111 -15.72 9.69 -14.37
N LYS A 112 -14.40 9.88 -14.47
CA LYS A 112 -13.44 8.91 -15.01
C LYS A 112 -12.75 8.11 -13.91
N GLY A 113 -13.03 8.38 -12.64
CA GLY A 113 -12.35 7.77 -11.51
C GLY A 113 -11.01 8.42 -11.17
N HIS A 114 -10.70 9.60 -11.73
CA HIS A 114 -9.52 10.34 -11.35
C HIS A 114 -9.70 10.91 -9.94
N THR A 115 -8.70 10.67 -9.11
CA THR A 115 -8.70 11.13 -7.71
C THR A 115 -7.93 12.44 -7.62
N THR A 116 -8.55 13.48 -7.06
CA THR A 116 -7.88 14.76 -6.81
C THR A 116 -7.92 15.07 -5.33
N PHE A 117 -6.88 15.75 -4.84
CA PHE A 117 -6.79 16.18 -3.45
C PHE A 117 -6.59 17.69 -3.38
N GLN A 118 -7.42 18.34 -2.57
CA GLN A 118 -7.33 19.76 -2.29
C GLN A 118 -7.06 19.96 -0.81
N GLU A 119 -5.98 20.67 -0.48
CA GLU A 119 -5.69 21.04 0.91
C GLU A 119 -6.83 21.90 1.48
N ALA A 120 -7.25 21.54 2.68
CA ALA A 120 -8.31 22.20 3.41
C ALA A 120 -8.10 21.92 4.92
N PRO A 121 -7.82 22.94 5.74
CA PRO A 121 -7.50 22.73 7.16
C PRO A 121 -8.58 22.00 7.98
N ASP A 122 -9.84 22.11 7.57
CA ASP A 122 -11.02 21.45 8.15
C ASP A 122 -11.39 20.14 7.44
N GLY A 123 -10.56 19.70 6.49
CA GLY A 123 -10.74 18.47 5.74
C GLY A 123 -10.39 17.22 6.55
N LYS A 124 -11.12 16.14 6.30
CA LYS A 124 -10.96 14.85 6.99
C LYS A 124 -10.04 13.88 6.27
N HIS A 125 -9.51 14.26 5.11
CA HIS A 125 -8.76 13.35 4.25
C HIS A 125 -7.27 13.68 4.29
N ARG A 126 -6.46 12.63 4.28
CA ARG A 126 -5.01 12.70 4.11
C ARG A 126 -4.53 11.56 3.23
N TYR A 127 -3.41 11.70 2.57
CA TYR A 127 -2.74 10.59 1.90
C TYR A 127 -1.35 10.36 2.47
N LEU A 128 -0.88 9.12 2.38
CA LEU A 128 0.46 8.75 2.82
C LEU A 128 1.51 9.41 1.93
N LYS A 129 2.58 9.89 2.55
CA LYS A 129 3.81 10.36 1.92
C LYS A 129 4.97 9.50 2.38
N MET A 130 5.95 9.33 1.52
CA MET A 130 7.08 8.46 1.78
C MET A 130 8.33 8.95 1.05
N ASN A 131 9.43 9.09 1.77
CA ASN A 131 10.76 9.34 1.20
C ASN A 131 11.55 8.03 1.02
N GLU A 132 12.74 8.09 0.41
CA GLU A 132 13.56 6.90 0.12
C GLU A 132 13.98 6.12 1.38
N VAL A 133 14.29 6.82 2.48
CA VAL A 133 14.67 6.18 3.76
C VAL A 133 13.48 5.42 4.35
N GLN A 134 12.29 6.04 4.31
CA GLN A 134 11.05 5.39 4.71
C GLN A 134 10.72 4.21 3.79
N ALA A 135 10.88 4.34 2.48
CA ALA A 135 10.64 3.25 1.53
C ALA A 135 11.49 2.02 1.84
N ALA A 136 12.80 2.20 2.11
CA ALA A 136 13.67 1.11 2.52
C ALA A 136 13.22 0.45 3.84
N ARG A 137 12.82 1.26 4.83
CA ARG A 137 12.30 0.76 6.12
C ARG A 137 10.98 0.02 5.98
N VAL A 138 10.06 0.52 5.16
CA VAL A 138 8.78 -0.11 4.87
C VAL A 138 9.02 -1.44 4.15
N ARG A 139 9.92 -1.47 3.14
CA ARG A 139 10.27 -2.69 2.42
C ARG A 139 10.78 -3.78 3.36
N GLU A 140 11.72 -3.43 4.24
CA GLU A 140 12.25 -4.37 5.24
C GLU A 140 11.16 -4.81 6.23
N ALA A 141 10.37 -3.88 6.76
CA ALA A 141 9.31 -4.21 7.69
C ALA A 141 8.25 -5.12 7.08
N LEU A 142 7.84 -4.87 5.84
CA LEU A 142 6.89 -5.73 5.13
C LEU A 142 7.46 -7.13 4.93
N ALA A 143 8.74 -7.25 4.52
CA ALA A 143 9.40 -8.54 4.38
C ALA A 143 9.40 -9.31 5.72
N GLN A 144 9.94 -8.71 6.77
CA GLN A 144 10.05 -9.34 8.10
C GLN A 144 8.69 -9.74 8.69
N LEU A 145 7.66 -8.91 8.53
CA LEU A 145 6.34 -9.18 9.08
C LEU A 145 5.59 -10.25 8.28
N ALA A 146 5.71 -10.23 6.95
CA ALA A 146 5.00 -11.17 6.08
C ALA A 146 5.65 -12.56 6.06
N SER A 147 6.96 -12.65 6.32
CA SER A 147 7.72 -13.90 6.32
C SER A 147 7.97 -14.47 7.72
N GLN A 148 7.51 -13.82 8.79
CA GLN A 148 7.74 -14.27 10.16
C GLN A 148 7.28 -15.73 10.36
N PRO A 149 8.20 -16.66 10.72
CA PRO A 149 7.83 -18.04 11.00
C PRO A 149 6.90 -18.14 12.22
N PRO A 150 6.05 -19.18 12.30
CA PRO A 150 5.30 -19.49 13.51
C PRO A 150 6.20 -19.59 14.75
N ASN A 151 5.74 -19.06 15.89
CA ASN A 151 6.51 -19.01 17.14
C ASN A 151 7.07 -20.37 17.62
N HIS A 152 6.44 -21.49 17.24
CA HIS A 152 6.90 -22.83 17.61
C HIS A 152 8.06 -23.34 16.74
N LEU A 153 8.27 -22.76 15.55
CA LEU A 153 9.41 -23.05 14.68
C LEU A 153 10.59 -22.10 14.92
N ALA A 154 10.32 -20.85 15.34
CA ALA A 154 11.36 -19.85 15.60
C ALA A 154 12.22 -20.11 16.86
N ARG A 155 11.97 -21.19 17.61
CA ARG A 155 12.67 -21.56 18.86
C ARG A 155 13.63 -22.74 18.72
N GLN A 156 13.92 -23.19 17.51
CA GLN A 156 14.98 -24.18 17.21
C GLN A 156 16.25 -23.45 16.77
#